data_AF-A0AA97DWR3-F1
#
_entry.id   AF-A0AA97DWR3-F1
#
_cell.length_a   1.000
_cell.length_b   1.000
_cell.length_c   1.000
_cell.angle_alpha   90.00
_cell.angle_beta   90.00
_cell.angle_gamma   90.00
#
_symmetry.space_group_name_H-M   'P 1'
#
loop_
_entity.id
_entity.type
_entity.pdbx_description
1 polymer ?
#
loop_
_entity_poly.entity_id
_entity_poly.type
_entity_poly.pdbx_seq_one_letter_code
_entity_poly.pdbx_strand_id
1 'polypeptide(L)'
;MAQVKKTRNAAGNGNIRKQKDGTWEGRYTAGADPKTGRQIRHSIYGKTQKEVREQLRQITTDVDTGAYVAPCAMKFSEWLDIWLEEYLTGRSPLTVSSYESYARNHIKPALGAIRLDHITPVHNSKIYQRTYKNRFIPKDC
;
A
#
# COMPACT_ATOMS: atom_id res chain seq x y z
N MET A 1 25.97 42.85 -20.07
CA MET A 1 26.39 41.66 -19.31
C MET A 1 25.30 40.61 -19.44
N ALA A 2 25.55 39.53 -20.19
CA ALA A 2 24.55 38.51 -20.50
C ALA A 2 24.31 37.60 -19.28
N GLN A 3 23.12 37.64 -18.70
CA GLN A 3 22.68 36.67 -17.70
C GLN A 3 22.41 35.35 -18.41
N VAL A 4 23.25 34.35 -18.12
CA VAL A 4 23.09 32.97 -18.58
C VAL A 4 21.74 32.44 -18.07
N LYS A 5 20.77 32.31 -18.98
CA LYS A 5 19.49 31.67 -18.72
C LYS A 5 19.76 30.19 -18.48
N LYS A 6 19.78 29.78 -17.21
CA LYS A 6 19.99 28.38 -16.82
C LYS A 6 18.81 27.56 -17.35
N THR A 7 19.00 26.97 -18.53
CA THR A 7 18.09 25.99 -19.13
C THR A 7 17.83 24.92 -18.08
N ARG A 8 16.55 24.75 -17.71
CA ARG A 8 16.13 23.67 -16.82
C ARG A 8 16.43 22.38 -17.57
N ASN A 9 17.51 21.71 -17.17
CA ASN A 9 18.00 20.51 -17.84
C ASN A 9 16.87 19.51 -18.06
N ALA A 10 16.56 19.26 -19.33
CA ALA A 10 15.80 18.11 -19.80
C ALA A 10 16.68 16.86 -19.65
N ALA A 11 16.94 16.46 -18.42
CA ALA A 11 17.57 15.19 -18.09
C ALA A 11 16.68 14.54 -17.02
N GLY A 12 16.07 13.40 -17.34
CA GLY A 12 15.12 12.64 -16.52
C GLY A 12 15.68 12.06 -15.21
N ASN A 13 16.60 12.75 -14.56
CA ASN A 13 17.29 12.40 -13.32
C ASN A 13 17.07 13.42 -12.18
N GLY A 14 16.30 14.49 -12.41
CA GLY A 14 16.26 15.67 -11.54
C GLY A 14 15.61 15.51 -10.16
N ASN A 15 15.06 14.34 -9.83
CA ASN A 15 14.34 14.12 -8.57
C ASN A 15 15.01 13.15 -7.60
N ILE A 16 16.24 12.68 -7.88
CA ILE A 16 16.99 11.78 -7.01
C ILE A 16 18.18 12.52 -6.36
N ARG A 17 18.22 12.60 -5.02
CA ARG A 17 19.27 13.25 -4.23
C ARG A 17 19.86 12.30 -3.20
N LYS A 18 21.18 12.35 -2.97
CA LYS A 18 21.82 11.64 -1.85
C LYS A 18 21.77 12.49 -0.57
N GLN A 19 21.33 11.90 0.54
CA GLN A 19 21.33 12.53 1.86
C GLN A 19 22.69 12.41 2.56
N LYS A 20 22.90 13.20 3.61
CA LYS A 20 24.14 13.20 4.41
C LYS A 20 24.42 11.82 5.02
N ASP A 21 23.37 11.09 5.34
CA ASP A 21 23.43 9.76 5.97
C ASP A 21 23.71 8.63 4.95
N GLY A 22 23.91 8.96 3.67
CA GLY A 22 24.22 8.00 2.61
C GLY A 22 23.00 7.44 1.86
N THR A 23 21.79 7.60 2.42
CA THR A 23 20.51 7.21 1.80
C THR A 23 20.19 8.06 0.57
N TRP A 24 19.59 7.45 -0.46
CA TRP A 24 19.10 8.13 -1.65
C TRP A 24 17.62 8.46 -1.50
N GLU A 25 17.23 9.69 -1.82
CA GLU A 25 15.86 10.20 -1.79
C GLU A 25 15.40 10.45 -3.23
N GLY A 26 14.28 9.87 -3.63
CA GLY A 26 13.61 10.11 -4.90
C GLY A 26 12.28 10.82 -4.68
N ARG A 27 12.00 11.92 -5.38
CA ARG A 27 10.71 12.63 -5.28
C ARG A 27 9.82 12.36 -6.49
N TYR A 28 8.52 12.29 -6.29
CA TYR A 28 7.55 12.20 -7.36
C TYR A 28 6.26 12.95 -7.01
N THR A 29 5.49 13.31 -8.04
CA THR A 29 4.17 13.93 -7.88
C THR A 29 3.13 12.85 -8.19
N ALA A 30 2.31 12.51 -7.19
CA ALA A 30 1.26 11.50 -7.31
C ALA A 30 0.01 12.00 -8.04
N GLY A 31 -0.16 13.32 -8.14
CA GLY A 31 -1.32 13.96 -8.74
C GLY A 31 -1.55 15.36 -8.19
N ALA A 32 -2.69 15.95 -8.51
CA ALA A 32 -3.17 17.19 -7.92
C ALA A 32 -4.42 16.91 -7.08
N ASP A 33 -4.48 17.48 -5.87
CA ASP A 33 -5.66 17.38 -5.03
C ASP A 33 -6.85 18.07 -5.73
N PRO A 34 -7.96 17.36 -6.00
CA PRO A 34 -9.10 17.90 -6.74
C PRO A 34 -9.82 19.05 -6.02
N LYS A 35 -9.66 19.20 -4.70
CA LYS A 35 -10.29 20.29 -3.93
C LYS A 35 -9.43 21.54 -3.84
N THR A 36 -8.10 21.37 -3.81
CA THR A 36 -7.17 22.49 -3.53
C THR A 36 -6.24 22.82 -4.70
N GLY A 37 -6.20 21.98 -5.74
CA GLY A 37 -5.31 22.13 -6.89
C GLY A 37 -3.82 21.97 -6.55
N ARG A 38 -3.47 21.62 -5.31
CA ARG A 38 -2.09 21.47 -4.87
C ARG A 38 -1.52 20.14 -5.34
N GLN A 39 -0.29 20.16 -5.84
CA GLN A 39 0.42 18.94 -6.22
C GLN A 39 0.73 18.10 -4.97
N ILE A 40 0.27 16.85 -4.97
CA ILE A 40 0.58 15.86 -3.94
C ILE A 40 1.97 15.30 -4.26
N ARG A 41 2.97 15.67 -3.47
CA ARG A 41 4.36 15.25 -3.64
C ARG A 41 4.72 14.21 -2.59
N HIS A 42 5.32 13.12 -3.03
CA HIS A 42 5.84 12.06 -2.16
C HIS A 42 7.33 11.87 -2.39
N SER A 43 7.99 11.31 -1.37
CA SER A 43 9.41 10.97 -1.41
C SER A 43 9.58 9.48 -1.09
N ILE A 44 10.42 8.81 -1.86
CA ILE A 44 10.88 7.45 -1.61
C ILE A 44 12.34 7.48 -1.17
N TYR A 45 12.75 6.47 -0.40
CA TYR A 45 14.09 6.35 0.13
C TYR A 45 14.66 4.97 -0.21
N GLY A 46 15.95 4.91 -0.53
CA GLY A 46 16.62 3.64 -0.83
C GLY A 46 18.11 3.69 -0.53
N LYS A 47 18.73 2.51 -0.41
CA LYS A 47 20.16 2.40 -0.09
C LYS A 47 21.03 2.71 -1.30
N THR A 48 20.52 2.48 -2.51
CA THR A 48 21.25 2.72 -3.75
C THR A 48 20.48 3.62 -4.72
N GLN A 49 21.21 4.38 -5.54
CA GLN A 49 20.60 5.24 -6.56
C GLN A 49 19.79 4.43 -7.58
N LYS A 50 20.26 3.22 -7.92
CA LYS A 50 19.60 2.36 -8.90
C LYS A 50 18.23 1.88 -8.41
N GLU A 51 18.14 1.47 -7.15
CA GLU A 51 16.89 1.05 -6.51
C GLU A 51 15.86 2.18 -6.48
N VAL A 52 16.28 3.38 -6.06
CA VAL A 52 15.42 4.57 -6.04
C VAL A 52 14.97 4.96 -7.45
N ARG A 53 15.84 4.82 -8.46
CA ARG A 53 15.48 5.11 -9.86
C ARG A 53 14.42 4.14 -10.38
N GLU A 54 14.58 2.85 -10.11
CA GLU A 54 13.64 1.83 -10.56
C GLU A 54 12.26 2.04 -9.93
N GLN A 55 12.23 2.26 -8.60
CA GLN A 55 11.00 2.58 -7.89
C GLN A 55 10.33 3.86 -8.40
N LEU A 56 11.10 4.94 -8.65
CA LEU A 56 10.55 6.16 -9.24
C LEU A 56 9.95 5.93 -10.63
N ARG A 57 10.61 5.13 -11.47
CA ARG A 57 10.12 4.82 -12.82
C ARG A 57 8.80 4.05 -12.76
N GLN A 58 8.72 3.04 -11.89
CA GLN A 58 7.51 2.27 -11.67
C GLN A 58 6.36 3.18 -11.22
N ILE A 59 6.58 3.97 -10.18
CA ILE A 59 5.58 4.88 -9.62
C ILE A 59 5.13 5.92 -10.66
N THR A 60 6.04 6.49 -11.45
CA THR A 60 5.68 7.47 -12.49
C THR A 60 4.81 6.80 -13.56
N THR A 61 5.11 5.56 -13.92
CA THR A 61 4.32 4.79 -14.90
C THR A 61 2.92 4.48 -14.34
N ASP A 62 2.82 4.12 -13.07
CA ASP A 62 1.55 3.85 -12.39
C ASP A 62 0.69 5.13 -12.27
N VAL A 63 1.32 6.29 -12.05
CA VAL A 63 0.66 7.61 -12.07
C VAL A 63 0.15 7.95 -13.48
N ASP A 64 0.99 7.78 -14.51
CA ASP A 64 0.63 8.10 -15.90
C ASP A 64 -0.49 7.19 -16.44
N THR A 65 -0.54 5.94 -15.98
CA THR A 65 -1.59 4.97 -16.36
C THR A 65 -2.88 5.10 -15.54
N GLY A 66 -2.92 5.99 -14.54
CA GLY A 66 -4.06 6.15 -13.64
C GLY A 66 -4.27 4.98 -12.66
N ALA A 67 -3.32 4.05 -12.60
CA ALA A 67 -3.32 2.91 -11.68
C ALA A 67 -2.73 3.26 -10.30
N TYR A 68 -2.26 4.49 -10.11
CA TYR A 68 -1.70 4.95 -8.84
C TYR A 68 -2.77 5.01 -7.76
N VAL A 69 -2.77 3.99 -6.90
CA VAL A 69 -3.50 3.99 -5.64
C VAL A 69 -2.61 4.63 -4.60
N ALA A 70 -3.05 5.76 -4.03
CA ALA A 70 -2.32 6.41 -2.94
C ALA A 70 -2.04 5.38 -1.83
N PRO A 71 -0.81 5.31 -1.29
CA PRO A 71 -0.45 4.32 -0.29
C PRO A 71 -1.33 4.50 0.95
N CYS A 72 -2.27 3.58 1.13
CA CYS A 72 -3.13 3.54 2.29
C CYS A 72 -2.32 2.97 3.45
N ALA A 73 -1.95 3.83 4.40
CA ALA A 73 -1.22 3.42 5.60
C ALA A 73 -2.06 2.56 6.55
N MET A 74 -3.37 2.44 6.30
CA MET A 74 -4.30 1.65 7.09
C MET A 74 -3.95 0.17 7.04
N LYS A 75 -3.99 -0.48 8.20
CA LYS A 75 -3.84 -1.94 8.29
C LYS A 75 -5.11 -2.63 7.83
N PHE A 76 -4.97 -3.84 7.31
CA PHE A 76 -6.13 -4.64 6.92
C PHE A 76 -7.08 -4.90 8.09
N SER A 77 -6.57 -5.05 9.32
CA SER A 77 -7.44 -5.22 10.49
C SER A 77 -8.35 -4.02 10.74
N GLU A 78 -7.82 -2.81 10.59
CA GLU A 78 -8.55 -1.56 10.83
C GLU A 78 -9.62 -1.37 9.76
N TRP A 79 -9.27 -1.62 8.49
CA TRP A 79 -10.23 -1.62 7.39
C TRP A 79 -11.32 -2.67 7.58
N LEU A 80 -10.96 -3.89 8.00
CA LEU A 80 -11.92 -4.97 8.21
C LEU A 80 -12.91 -4.64 9.33
N ASP A 81 -12.47 -3.93 10.38
CA ASP A 81 -13.35 -3.52 11.47
C ASP A 81 -14.39 -2.50 11.01
N ILE A 82 -13.96 -1.47 10.26
CA ILE A 82 -14.86 -0.50 9.63
C ILE A 82 -15.85 -1.21 8.71
N TRP A 83 -15.36 -2.13 7.87
CA TRP A 83 -16.19 -2.87 6.93
C TRP A 83 -17.22 -3.75 7.65
N LEU A 84 -16.83 -4.43 8.74
CA LEU A 84 -17.76 -5.25 9.52
C LEU A 84 -18.84 -4.39 10.15
N GLU A 85 -18.50 -3.23 10.73
CA GLU A 85 -19.45 -2.31 11.33
C GLU A 85 -20.49 -1.81 10.31
N GLU A 86 -20.03 -1.33 9.15
CA GLU A 86 -20.92 -0.84 8.08
C GLU A 86 -21.76 -1.96 7.47
N TYR A 87 -21.16 -3.11 7.16
CA TYR A 87 -21.83 -4.20 6.45
C TYR A 87 -22.83 -4.97 7.33
N LEU A 88 -22.53 -5.12 8.62
CA LEU A 88 -23.35 -5.88 9.56
C LEU A 88 -24.47 -5.03 10.20
N THR A 89 -24.52 -3.73 9.90
CA THR A 89 -25.62 -2.86 10.35
C THR A 89 -26.97 -3.43 9.90
N GLY A 90 -27.87 -3.67 10.87
CA GLY A 90 -29.21 -4.23 10.61
C GLY A 90 -29.27 -5.74 10.37
N ARG A 91 -28.17 -6.49 10.59
CA ARG A 91 -28.14 -7.96 10.50
C ARG A 91 -28.52 -8.63 11.82
N SER A 92 -28.94 -9.90 11.74
CA SER A 92 -29.29 -10.69 12.93
C SER A 92 -28.07 -10.91 13.84
N PRO A 93 -28.24 -10.93 15.18
CA PRO A 93 -27.11 -11.09 16.11
C PRO A 93 -26.25 -12.32 15.85
N LEU A 94 -26.87 -13.44 15.43
CA LEU A 94 -26.15 -14.67 15.09
C LEU A 94 -25.24 -14.49 13.87
N THR A 95 -25.72 -13.76 12.86
CA THR A 95 -24.92 -13.42 11.67
C THR A 95 -23.74 -12.55 12.07
N VAL A 96 -23.97 -11.50 12.88
CA VAL A 96 -22.91 -10.60 13.36
C VAL A 96 -21.83 -11.40 14.09
N SER A 97 -22.23 -12.18 15.10
CA SER A 97 -21.32 -13.02 15.89
C SER A 97 -20.52 -14.00 15.04
N SER A 98 -21.13 -14.58 13.99
CA SER A 98 -20.45 -15.54 13.12
C SER A 98 -19.38 -14.85 12.27
N TYR A 99 -19.70 -13.69 11.69
CA TYR A 99 -18.78 -12.92 10.86
C TYR A 99 -17.59 -12.39 11.68
N GLU A 100 -17.86 -11.80 12.85
CA GLU A 100 -16.82 -11.32 13.76
C GLU A 100 -15.90 -12.46 14.22
N SER A 101 -16.47 -13.62 14.56
CA SER A 101 -15.70 -14.80 14.97
C SER A 101 -14.79 -15.27 13.83
N TYR A 102 -15.29 -15.34 12.60
CA TYR A 102 -14.50 -15.75 11.45
C TYR A 102 -13.38 -14.75 11.14
N ALA A 103 -13.70 -13.46 11.18
CA ALA A 103 -12.74 -12.38 11.00
C ALA A 103 -11.62 -12.45 12.04
N ARG A 104 -11.98 -12.58 13.33
CA ARG A 104 -11.02 -12.63 14.45
C ARG A 104 -10.13 -13.88 14.42
N ASN A 105 -10.69 -15.03 14.09
CA ASN A 105 -9.98 -16.31 14.23
C ASN A 105 -9.17 -16.71 12.99
N HIS A 106 -9.58 -16.26 11.80
CA HIS A 106 -8.96 -16.72 10.54
C HIS A 106 -8.34 -15.59 9.73
N ILE A 107 -9.02 -14.45 9.64
CA ILE A 107 -8.61 -13.38 8.72
C ILE A 107 -7.59 -12.47 9.38
N LYS A 108 -7.89 -11.91 10.57
CA LYS A 108 -6.99 -11.00 11.29
C LYS A 108 -5.63 -11.62 11.63
N PRO A 109 -5.52 -12.89 12.06
CA PRO A 109 -4.21 -13.48 12.36
C PRO A 109 -3.32 -13.65 11.13
N ALA A 110 -3.90 -13.75 9.94
CA ALA A 110 -3.17 -13.96 8.69
C ALA A 110 -2.85 -12.65 7.94
N LEU A 111 -3.82 -11.72 7.90
CA LEU A 111 -3.72 -10.48 7.11
C LEU A 111 -3.69 -9.21 7.95
N GLY A 112 -4.14 -9.25 9.20
CA GLY A 112 -4.45 -8.05 9.99
C GLY A 112 -3.26 -7.10 10.16
N ALA A 113 -2.04 -7.62 10.28
CA ALA A 113 -0.83 -6.81 10.43
C ALA A 113 -0.33 -6.20 9.11
N ILE A 114 -0.85 -6.66 7.96
CA ILE A 114 -0.42 -6.22 6.64
C ILE A 114 -1.16 -4.92 6.30
N ARG A 115 -0.44 -3.96 5.72
CA ARG A 115 -1.06 -2.74 5.19
C ARG A 115 -1.90 -3.07 3.96
N LEU A 116 -3.00 -2.36 3.76
CA LEU A 116 -3.92 -2.59 2.64
C LEU A 116 -3.21 -2.55 1.28
N ASP A 117 -2.28 -1.62 1.14
CA ASP A 117 -1.46 -1.40 -0.07
C ASP A 117 -0.39 -2.48 -0.32
N HIS A 118 -0.14 -3.36 0.65
CA HIS A 118 0.84 -4.45 0.55
C HIS A 118 0.19 -5.85 0.46
N ILE A 119 -1.13 -5.92 0.32
CA ILE A 119 -1.82 -7.21 0.17
C ILE A 119 -1.57 -7.74 -1.24
N THR A 120 -0.92 -8.90 -1.32
CA THR A 120 -0.61 -9.59 -2.57
C THR A 120 -1.37 -10.91 -2.64
N PRO A 121 -1.55 -11.49 -3.84
CA PRO A 121 -2.20 -12.80 -4.00
C PRO A 121 -1.54 -13.92 -3.18
N VAL A 122 -0.24 -13.81 -2.90
CA VAL A 122 0.52 -14.76 -2.07
C VAL A 122 -0.04 -14.81 -0.64
N HIS A 123 -0.50 -13.67 -0.10
CA HIS A 123 -1.13 -13.62 1.21
C HIS A 123 -2.46 -14.38 1.25
N ASN A 124 -3.23 -14.36 0.15
CA ASN A 124 -4.47 -15.13 0.03
C ASN A 124 -4.19 -16.63 0.02
N SER A 125 -3.20 -17.09 -0.75
CA SER A 125 -2.83 -18.52 -0.80
C SER A 125 -2.46 -19.07 0.58
N LYS A 126 -1.79 -18.28 1.43
CA LYS A 126 -1.45 -18.67 2.81
C LYS A 126 -2.69 -18.87 3.68
N ILE A 127 -3.71 -18.03 3.53
CA ILE A 127 -4.99 -18.18 4.25
C ILE A 127 -5.69 -19.46 3.83
N TYR A 128 -5.81 -19.70 2.51
CA TYR A 128 -6.42 -20.93 2.01
C TYR A 128 -5.68 -22.16 2.55
N GLN A 129 -4.35 -22.20 2.45
CA GLN A 129 -3.59 -23.32 3.00
C GLN A 129 -3.81 -23.51 4.51
N ARG A 130 -3.90 -22.42 5.29
CA ARG A 130 -4.17 -22.45 6.74
C ARG A 130 -5.56 -23.00 7.04
N THR A 131 -6.59 -22.53 6.35
CA THR A 131 -7.98 -22.96 6.58
C THR A 131 -8.21 -24.39 6.11
N TYR A 132 -7.64 -24.80 4.98
CA TYR A 132 -7.70 -26.17 4.47
C TYR A 132 -6.94 -27.15 5.37
N LYS A 133 -5.73 -26.81 5.86
CA LYS A 133 -4.97 -27.66 6.79
C LYS A 133 -5.66 -27.83 8.14
N ASN A 134 -6.27 -26.78 8.69
CA ASN A 134 -7.02 -26.87 9.95
C ASN A 134 -8.36 -27.60 9.81
N ARG A 135 -8.89 -27.76 8.59
CA ARG A 135 -10.15 -28.49 8.32
C ARG A 135 -9.94 -30.00 8.15
N PHE A 136 -8.70 -30.45 7.95
CA PHE A 136 -8.31 -31.84 7.65
C PHE A 136 -7.35 -32.44 8.70
N ILE A 137 -7.45 -32.01 9.96
CA ILE A 137 -7.00 -32.85 11.08
C ILE A 137 -8.25 -33.58 11.56
N PRO A 138 -8.38 -34.91 11.36
CA PRO A 138 -9.41 -35.68 12.02
C PRO A 138 -9.32 -35.37 13.52
N LYS A 139 -10.43 -35.03 14.16
CA LYS A 139 -10.51 -35.09 15.61
C LYS A 139 -10.60 -36.56 16.02
N ASP A 140 -9.51 -37.30 15.80
CA ASP A 140 -9.37 -38.68 16.25
C ASP A 140 -8.40 -38.68 17.44
N CYS A 141 -9.00 -38.55 18.63
CA CYS A 141 -8.86 -39.41 19.82
C CYS A 141 -9.57 -38.74 21.00
#